data_AF-W1F196-F1
#
_entry.id   AF-W1F196-F1
#
_cell.length_a   1.000
_cell.length_b   1.000
_cell.length_c   1.000
_cell.angle_alpha   90.00
_cell.angle_beta   90.00
_cell.angle_gamma   90.00
#
_symmetry.space_group_name_H-M   'P 1'
#
loop_
_entity.id
_entity.type
_entity.pdbx_description
1 polymer ?
#
loop_
_entity_poly.entity_id
_entity_poly.type
_entity_poly.pdbx_seq_one_letter_code
_entity_poly.pdbx_strand_id
1 'polypeptide(L)' 'MTLNIGRRINITDVAIQDLSFDLDAPRDSNGYFLKNTVNLQLTGSSIYNSSDIVRAFQ' A
#
# COMPACT_ATOMS: atom_id res chain seq x y z
N MET A 1 11.01 2.56 0.45
CA MET A 1 10.52 1.30 -0.19
C MET A 1 9.78 1.67 -1.46
N THR A 2 9.82 0.83 -2.50
CA THR A 2 9.05 1.05 -3.74
C THR A 2 8.03 -0.07 -3.90
N LEU A 3 6.75 0.30 -4.01
CA LEU A 3 5.68 -0.61 -4.37
C LEU A 3 5.47 -0.60 -5.88
N ASN A 4 5.62 -1.77 -6.51
CA ASN A 4 5.32 -1.98 -7.93
C ASN A 4 3.96 -2.66 -8.10
N ILE A 5 3.04 -2.02 -8.83
CA ILE A 5 1.72 -2.57 -9.14
C ILE A 5 1.68 -2.97 -10.61
N GLY A 6 1.64 -4.28 -10.85
CA GLY A 6 1.43 -4.85 -12.18
C GLY A 6 2.44 -4.42 -13.25
N ARG A 7 3.67 -4.05 -12.83
CA ARG A 7 4.73 -3.48 -13.69
C ARG A 7 4.33 -2.19 -14.42
N ARG A 8 3.29 -1.49 -13.96
CA ARG A 8 2.74 -0.29 -14.58
C ARG A 8 2.87 0.95 -13.71
N ILE A 9 2.71 0.78 -12.40
CA ILE A 9 2.72 1.88 -11.43
C ILE A 9 3.80 1.59 -10.40
N ASN A 10 4.66 2.57 -10.16
CA ASN A 10 5.62 2.56 -9.06
C ASN A 10 5.26 3.66 -8.07
N ILE A 11 5.07 3.30 -6.81
CA ILE A 11 4.89 4.25 -5.72
C ILE A 11 6.15 4.16 -4.86
N THR A 12 6.99 5.19 -4.93
CA THR A 12 8.26 5.26 -4.20
C THR A 12 8.07 5.91 -2.84
N ASP A 13 9.04 5.69 -1.95
CA ASP A 13 9.09 6.31 -0.62
C ASP A 13 7.81 6.14 0.19
N VAL A 14 7.25 4.93 0.19
CA VAL A 14 6.09 4.56 1.01
C VAL A 14 6.40 3.48 2.04
N ALA A 15 5.63 3.48 3.12
CA ALA A 15 5.55 2.41 4.11
C ALA A 15 4.12 1.82 4.13
N ILE A 16 4.01 0.50 4.32
CA ILE A 16 2.72 -0.18 4.47
C ILE A 16 2.22 0.04 5.90
N GLN A 17 0.97 0.49 6.03
CA GLN A 17 0.31 0.69 7.33
C GLN A 17 -0.60 -0.48 7.66
N ASP A 18 -1.39 -0.90 6.68
CA ASP A 18 -2.34 -2.00 6.82
C ASP A 18 -2.51 -2.73 5.49
N LEU A 19 -2.76 -4.04 5.60
CA LEU A 19 -3.03 -4.93 4.49
C LEU A 19 -4.16 -5.88 4.87
N SER A 20 -5.25 -5.85 4.12
CA SER A 20 -6.37 -6.78 4.30
C SER A 20 -6.85 -7.33 2.96
N PHE A 21 -7.40 -8.54 3.02
CA PHE A 21 -7.99 -9.22 1.89
C PHE A 21 -9.16 -10.10 2.36
N ASP A 22 -10.06 -10.41 1.43
CA ASP A 22 -11.24 -11.21 1.68
C ASP A 22 -10.90 -12.71 1.72
N LEU A 23 -11.12 -13.36 2.87
CA LEU A 23 -10.85 -14.79 3.06
C LEU A 23 -11.95 -15.68 2.45
N ASP A 24 -13.15 -15.12 2.28
CA ASP A 24 -14.35 -15.80 1.80
C ASP A 24 -14.59 -15.56 0.29
N ALA A 25 -13.63 -14.93 -0.39
CA ALA A 25 -13.72 -14.71 -1.82
C ALA A 25 -13.89 -16.05 -2.58
N PRO A 26 -14.66 -16.06 -3.69
CA PRO A 26 -14.94 -17.29 -4.44
C PRO A 26 -13.68 -18.03 -4.85
N ARG A 27 -13.70 -19.36 -4.70
CA ARG A 27 -12.58 -20.25 -5.05
C ARG A 27 -12.96 -21.24 -6.14
N ASP A 28 -11.98 -21.68 -6.91
CA ASP A 28 -12.14 -22.77 -7.85
C ASP A 28 -12.24 -24.12 -7.11
N SER A 29 -12.48 -25.20 -7.86
CA SER A 29 -12.56 -26.55 -7.31
C SER A 29 -11.25 -27.05 -6.66
N ASN A 30 -10.14 -26.37 -6.91
CA ASN A 30 -8.83 -26.66 -6.32
C ASN A 30 -8.54 -25.79 -5.08
N GLY A 31 -9.46 -24.89 -4.70
CA GLY A 31 -9.33 -24.00 -3.55
C GLY A 31 -8.59 -22.68 -3.83
N TYR A 32 -8.25 -22.38 -5.08
CA TYR A 32 -7.61 -21.12 -5.46
C TYR A 32 -8.65 -20.01 -5.61
N PHE A 33 -8.34 -18.82 -5.10
CA PHE A 33 -9.20 -17.66 -5.29
C PHE A 33 -9.38 -17.32 -6.77
N LEU A 34 -10.63 -17.22 -7.23
CA LEU A 34 -11.00 -16.77 -8.56
C LEU A 34 -10.74 -15.27 -8.76
N LYS A 35 -10.85 -14.51 -7.67
CA LYS A 35 -10.56 -13.08 -7.60
C LYS A 35 -10.01 -12.76 -6.22
N ASN A 36 -8.91 -12.00 -6.18
CA ASN A 36 -8.40 -11.41 -4.94
C ASN A 36 -8.61 -9.91 -4.97
N THR A 37 -9.41 -9.40 -4.05
CA THR A 37 -9.51 -7.97 -3.76
C THR A 37 -8.62 -7.70 -2.56
N VAL A 38 -7.66 -6.79 -2.72
CA VAL A 38 -6.71 -6.40 -1.66
C VAL A 38 -6.93 -4.93 -1.33
N ASN A 39 -7.12 -4.63 -0.06
CA ASN A 39 -7.12 -3.27 0.46
C ASN A 39 -5.74 -2.99 1.05
N LEU A 40 -5.08 -1.96 0.53
CA LEU A 40 -3.72 -1.59 0.93
C LEU A 40 -3.71 -0.14 1.38
N GLN A 41 -3.29 0.10 2.62
CA GLN A 41 -3.09 1.45 3.14
C GLN A 41 -1.59 1.76 3.21
N LEU A 42 -1.21 2.88 2.61
CA LEU A 42 0.16 3.34 2.50
C LEU A 42 0.30 4.71 3.16
N THR A 43 1.48 4.98 3.71
CA THR A 43 1.89 6.33 4.12
C THR A 43 3.23 6.68 3.47
N GLY A 44 3.52 7.98 3.35
CA GLY A 44 4.85 8.44 2.94
C GLY A 44 5.90 8.03 3.98
N SER A 45 7.08 7.63 3.52
CA SER A 45 8.20 7.23 4.38
C SER A 45 8.76 8.43 5.16
N SER A 46 8.60 9.63 4.62
CA SER A 46 8.90 10.89 5.28
C SER A 46 7.58 11.60 5.58
N ILE A 47 7.11 11.47 6.82
CA ILE A 47 5.98 12.26 7.32
C ILE A 47 6.59 13.44 8.08
N TYR A 48 6.52 14.63 7.49
CA TYR A 48 6.93 15.85 8.18
C TYR A 48 5.84 16.27 9.14
N ASN A 49 6.18 16.54 10.39
CA ASN A 49 5.26 17.21 11.29
C ASN A 49 5.09 18.66 10.81
N SER A 50 3.97 19.31 11.15
CA SER A 50 3.77 20.71 10.71
C SER A 50 4.87 21.63 11.25
N SER A 51 5.41 21.31 12.44
CA SER A 51 6.54 22.00 13.07
C SER A 51 7.86 21.87 12.28
N ASP A 52 8.02 20.80 11.50
CA ASP A 52 9.25 20.52 10.75
C ASP A 52 9.30 21.30 9.44
N ILE A 53 8.14 21.57 8.84
CA ILE A 53 8.02 22.34 7.58
C ILE A 53 8.46 23.80 7.78
N VAL A 54 8.16 24.40 8.93
CA VAL A 54 8.53 25.79 9.24
C VAL A 54 10.05 25.98 9.27
N ARG A 55 10.81 24.94 9.64
CA ARG A 55 12.27 24.98 9.69
C ARG A 55 12.95 24.73 8.35
N ALA A 56 12.24 24.22 7.35
CA ALA A 56 12.81 23.90 6.04
C ALA A 56 12.99 25.13 5.13
N PHE A 57 12.39 26.28 5.48
CA PHE A 57 12.45 27.53 4.72
C PHE A 57 13.24 28.65 5.43
N GLN A 58 14.00 28.31 6.48
CA GLN A 58 14.93 29.20 7.18
C GLN A 58 16.36 28.81 6.83
#